data_AF-A0A7Z6Y8C4-F1
#
_entry.id   AF-A0A7Z6Y8C4-F1
#
_cell.length_a   1.000
_cell.length_b   1.000
_cell.length_c   1.000
_cell.angle_alpha   90.00
_cell.angle_beta   90.00
_cell.angle_gamma   90.00
#
_symmetry.space_group_name_H-M   'P 1'
#
loop_
_entity.id
_entity.type
_entity.pdbx_description
1 polymer ?
#
loop_
_entity_poly.entity_id
_entity_poly.type
_entity_poly.pdbx_seq_one_letter_code
_entity_poly.pdbx_strand_id
1 'polypeptide(L)' 'MPPYRISSAARTDIVDRLRLSQTPFGDQARQRYQALILSALQAIADTPYRIGSHDCDELAPGLCSYYLIYSR' A
#
# COMPACT_ATOMS: atom_id res chain seq x y z
N MET A 1 -16.53 2.40 -9.08
CA MET A 1 -16.02 1.95 -7.76
C MET A 1 -14.55 1.60 -7.92
N PRO A 2 -13.67 1.85 -6.95
CA PRO A 2 -12.29 1.38 -7.08
C PRO A 2 -12.32 -0.16 -7.17
N PRO A 3 -11.50 -0.79 -8.03
CA PRO A 3 -11.55 -2.22 -8.32
C PRO A 3 -11.03 -3.12 -7.19
N TYR A 4 -11.03 -2.64 -5.93
CA TYR A 4 -10.50 -3.35 -4.78
C TYR A 4 -11.23 -2.98 -3.48
N ARG A 5 -11.09 -3.84 -2.46
CA ARG A 5 -11.63 -3.63 -1.11
C ARG A 5 -10.48 -3.48 -0.12
N ILE A 6 -10.64 -2.61 0.87
CA ILE A 6 -9.71 -2.44 1.99
C ILE A 6 -10.44 -2.87 3.26
N SER A 7 -9.85 -3.77 4.04
CA SER A 7 -10.38 -4.14 5.36
C SER A 7 -10.34 -2.96 6.33
N SER A 8 -11.16 -3.01 7.38
CA SER A 8 -11.12 -1.99 8.45
C SER A 8 -9.74 -1.92 9.11
N ALA A 9 -9.11 -3.07 9.38
CA ALA A 9 -7.77 -3.16 9.94
C ALA A 9 -6.72 -2.48 9.04
N ALA A 10 -6.68 -2.81 7.75
CA ALA A 10 -5.74 -2.20 6.81
C ALA A 10 -5.94 -0.69 6.67
N ARG A 11 -7.18 -0.20 6.77
CA ARG A 11 -7.46 1.24 6.79
C ARG A 11 -6.85 1.91 8.02
N THR A 12 -6.99 1.31 9.20
CA THR A 12 -6.37 1.81 10.45
C THR A 12 -4.85 1.84 10.31
N ASP A 13 -4.24 0.76 9.84
CA ASP A 13 -2.78 0.66 9.66
C ASP A 13 -2.24 1.75 8.72
N ILE A 14 -2.95 2.04 7.62
CA ILE A 14 -2.59 3.12 6.70
C ILE A 14 -2.64 4.47 7.42
N VAL A 15 -3.71 4.75 8.16
CA VAL A 15 -3.86 6.02 8.91
C VAL A 15 -2.74 6.18 9.94
N ASP A 16 -2.42 5.13 10.68
CA ASP A 16 -1.40 5.15 11.72
C ASP A 16 0.00 5.33 11.12
N ARG A 17 0.31 4.65 10.00
CA ARG A 17 1.56 4.88 9.27
C ARG A 17 1.69 6.30 8.73
N LEU A 18 0.61 6.88 8.20
CA LEU A 18 0.62 8.26 7.72
C LEU A 18 0.88 9.23 8.87
N ARG A 19 0.26 9.03 10.02
CA ARG A 19 0.51 9.82 11.24
C ARG A 19 1.96 9.65 11.71
N LEU A 20 2.46 8.43 11.77
CA LEU A 20 3.84 8.13 12.15
C LEU A 20 4.84 8.81 11.21
N SER A 21 4.57 8.88 9.91
CA SER A 21 5.44 9.58 8.95
C SER A 21 5.40 11.11 9.13
N GLN A 22 4.28 11.65 9.59
CA GLN A 22 4.13 13.09 9.80
C GLN A 22 4.96 13.59 10.99
N THR A 23 5.03 12.82 12.08
CA THR A 23 5.70 13.25 13.32
C THR A 23 7.18 13.63 13.12
N PRO A 24 8.03 12.81 12.47
CA PRO A 24 9.44 13.16 12.23
C PRO A 24 9.69 13.91 10.91
N PHE A 25 8.79 13.86 9.92
CA PHE A 25 9.07 14.35 8.56
C PHE A 25 8.09 15.42 8.03
N GLY A 26 7.08 15.78 8.81
CA GLY A 26 6.10 16.82 8.48
C GLY A 26 5.07 16.43 7.41
N ASP A 27 4.20 17.40 7.10
CA ASP A 27 3.01 17.17 6.26
C ASP A 27 3.35 16.77 4.82
N GLN A 28 4.41 17.33 4.26
CA GLN A 28 4.81 17.01 2.89
C GLN A 28 5.28 15.56 2.75
N ALA A 29 5.90 14.99 3.79
CA ALA A 29 6.28 13.57 3.80
C ALA A 29 5.04 12.68 3.91
N ARG A 30 4.11 13.02 4.81
CA ARG A 30 2.80 12.35 4.91
C ARG A 30 2.06 12.33 3.57
N GLN A 31 1.98 13.48 2.88
CA GLN A 31 1.29 13.59 1.59
C GLN A 31 1.97 12.75 0.51
N ARG A 32 3.30 12.80 0.41
CA ARG A 32 4.07 11.96 -0.54
C ARG A 32 3.88 10.48 -0.24
N TYR A 33 3.86 10.09 1.02
CA TYR A 33 3.64 8.69 1.40
C TYR A 33 2.21 8.24 1.09
N GLN A 34 1.21 9.07 1.35
CA GLN A 34 -0.18 8.81 0.97
C GLN A 34 -0.33 8.62 -0.54
N ALA A 35 0.29 9.48 -1.35
CA ALA A 35 0.27 9.36 -2.81
C ALA A 35 0.92 8.04 -3.29
N LEU A 36 2.03 7.63 -2.69
CA LEU A 36 2.68 6.34 -3.00
C LEU A 36 1.79 5.15 -2.67
N ILE A 37 1.14 5.15 -1.50
CA ILE A 37 0.20 4.07 -1.11
C ILE A 37 -0.98 4.01 -2.09
N LEU A 38 -1.55 5.16 -2.48
CA LEU A 38 -2.65 5.20 -3.45
C LEU A 38 -2.22 4.68 -4.82
N SER A 39 -1.05 5.10 -5.33
CA SER A 39 -0.49 4.61 -6.58
C SER A 39 -0.30 3.09 -6.54
N ALA A 40 0.23 2.56 -5.44
CA ALA A 40 0.43 1.14 -5.23
C ALA A 40 -0.89 0.35 -5.26
N LEU A 41 -1.92 0.82 -4.56
CA LEU A 41 -3.22 0.15 -4.52
C LEU A 41 -3.87 0.14 -5.91
N GLN A 42 -3.79 1.25 -6.66
CA GLN A 42 -4.32 1.32 -8.02
C GLN A 42 -3.54 0.36 -8.95
N ALA A 43 -2.21 0.38 -8.86
CA ALA A 43 -1.31 -0.50 -9.60
C ALA A 43 -1.62 -1.99 -9.39
N ILE A 44 -1.86 -2.41 -8.15
CA ILE A 44 -2.22 -3.81 -7.82
C ILE A 44 -3.63 -4.12 -8.33
N ALA A 45 -4.57 -3.20 -8.19
CA ALA A 45 -5.94 -3.44 -8.63
C ALA A 45 -6.06 -3.57 -10.16
N ASP A 46 -5.20 -2.86 -10.91
CA ASP A 46 -5.12 -2.96 -12.37
C ASP A 46 -4.32 -4.18 -12.84
N THR A 47 -3.26 -4.57 -12.11
CA THR A 47 -2.43 -5.74 -12.45
C THR A 47 -1.89 -6.42 -11.17
N PRO A 48 -2.62 -7.40 -10.61
CA PRO A 48 -2.31 -7.99 -9.30
C PRO A 48 -0.95 -8.66 -9.19
N TYR A 49 -0.46 -9.27 -10.28
CA TYR A 49 0.80 -10.02 -10.34
C TYR A 49 1.89 -9.25 -11.10
N ARG A 50 1.95 -7.93 -10.93
CA ARG A 50 2.95 -7.07 -11.58
C ARG A 50 4.35 -7.24 -10.98
N ILE A 51 5.35 -6.71 -11.68
CA ILE A 51 6.72 -6.57 -11.17
C ILE A 51 6.69 -5.89 -9.79
N GLY A 52 7.37 -6.51 -8.82
CA GLY A 52 7.41 -6.06 -7.44
C GLY A 52 6.34 -6.67 -6.53
N SER A 53 5.42 -7.47 -7.09
CA SER A 53 4.57 -8.38 -6.34
C SER A 53 5.34 -9.67 -6.07
N HIS A 54 5.29 -10.16 -4.83
CA HIS A 54 5.93 -11.39 -4.41
C HIS A 54 4.90 -12.25 -3.70
N ASP A 55 4.73 -13.48 -4.15
CA ASP A 55 3.84 -14.44 -3.50
C ASP A 55 4.35 -14.77 -2.11
N CYS A 56 3.42 -14.87 -1.17
CA CYS A 56 3.64 -15.18 0.24
C CYS A 56 2.75 -16.37 0.64
N ASP A 57 2.60 -17.34 -0.27
CA ASP A 57 1.79 -18.54 -0.05
C ASP A 57 2.23 -19.35 1.18
N GLU A 58 3.52 -19.24 1.54
CA GLU A 58 4.09 -19.78 2.78
C GLU A 58 3.44 -19.23 4.07
N LEU A 59 2.88 -18.02 4.02
CA LEU A 59 2.18 -17.39 5.14
C LEU A 59 0.66 -17.63 5.06
N ALA A 60 0.09 -17.47 3.86
CA ALA A 60 -1.31 -17.77 3.58
C ALA A 60 -1.52 -17.92 2.07
N PRO A 61 -2.30 -18.92 1.60
CA PRO A 61 -2.58 -19.09 0.18
C PRO A 61 -3.20 -17.84 -0.46
N GLY A 62 -2.63 -17.38 -1.57
CA GLY A 62 -3.08 -16.21 -2.31
C GLY A 62 -2.70 -14.87 -1.68
N LEU A 63 -1.87 -14.87 -0.63
CA LEU A 63 -1.27 -13.65 -0.10
C LEU A 63 -0.07 -13.23 -0.96
N CYS A 64 0.01 -11.96 -1.30
CA CYS A 64 1.19 -11.37 -1.94
C CYS A 64 1.64 -10.13 -1.16
N SER A 65 2.94 -9.87 -1.20
CA SER A 65 3.51 -8.59 -0.79
C SER A 65 3.81 -7.73 -2.02
N TYR A 66 3.74 -6.41 -1.86
CA TYR A 66 4.08 -5.48 -2.93
C TYR A 66 4.90 -4.32 -2.40
N TYR A 67 6.07 -4.09 -2.99
CA TYR A 67 6.99 -3.03 -2.56
C TYR A 67 6.65 -1.69 -3.23
N LEU A 68 6.44 -0.65 -2.43
CA LEU A 68 6.06 0.70 -2.88
C LEU A 68 7.08 1.37 -3.80
N ILE A 69 8.32 0.87 -3.87
CA ILE A 69 9.34 1.38 -4.80
C ILE A 69 8.92 1.18 -6.26
N TYR A 70 8.08 0.18 -6.55
CA TYR A 70 7.58 -0.14 -7.89
C TYR A 70 6.29 0.62 -8.28
N SER A 71 5.84 1.56 -7.43
CA SER A 71 4.60 2.33 -7.61
C SER A 71 4.82 3.75 -8.12
N ARG A 72 6.03 4.02 -8.63
CA ARG A 72 6.42 5.31 -9.17
C ARG A 72 6.08 5.44 -10.64
#